data_AF-A0A7S1UI66-F1
#
_entry.id   AF-A0A7S1UI66-F1
#
_cell.length_a   1.000
_cell.length_b   1.000
_cell.length_c   1.000
_cell.angle_alpha   90.00
_cell.angle_beta   90.00
_cell.angle_gamma   90.00
#
_symmetry.space_group_name_H-M   'P 1'
#
loop_
_entity.id
_entity.type
_entity.pdbx_description
1 polymer ?
#
loop_
_entity_poly.entity_id
_entity_poly.type
_entity_poly.pdbx_seq_one_letter_code
_entity_poly.pdbx_strand_id
1 'polypeptide(L)'
;NQRLAPRLARRLQLAQLAVIALTAANAALVAFGVAVWVPALLAATAALEYHVAYTALGERLPAVNAATSAITRLLLWWDGLSTIQRRKPACKERLVMSMEAAVMLKQRAYIDGALAVLDTSHATHHGGQDLGEAAAAPGRSDPKAARRAKARSAPRPAKAV
;
A
#
# COMPACT_ATOMS: atom_id res chain seq x y z
N ASN A 1 13.59 -4.56 20.49
CA ASN A 1 12.71 -3.78 19.57
C ASN A 1 11.28 -4.31 19.39
N GLN A 2 10.83 -5.39 20.03
CA GLN A 2 9.47 -5.95 19.87
C GLN A 2 8.32 -5.13 20.52
N ARG A 3 8.61 -4.08 21.31
CA ARG A 3 7.58 -3.33 22.07
C ARG A 3 7.02 -2.09 21.37
N LEU A 4 7.64 -1.61 20.30
CA LEU A 4 7.18 -0.43 19.56
C LEU A 4 6.14 -0.78 18.47
N ALA A 5 6.21 -2.01 17.93
CA ALA A 5 5.25 -2.56 16.97
C ALA A 5 3.77 -2.49 17.44
N PRO A 6 3.40 -2.87 18.69
CA PRO A 6 1.99 -2.84 19.11
C PRO A 6 1.44 -1.42 19.27
N ARG A 7 2.27 -0.42 19.56
CA ARG A 7 1.81 0.97 19.70
C ARG A 7 1.46 1.59 18.34
N LEU A 8 2.24 1.28 17.30
CA LEU A 8 1.91 1.70 15.93
C LEU A 8 0.69 0.96 15.40
N ALA A 9 0.59 -0.35 15.64
CA ALA A 9 -0.58 -1.14 15.25
C ALA A 9 -1.89 -0.62 15.86
N ARG A 10 -1.88 -0.25 17.14
CA ARG A 10 -3.06 0.34 17.81
C ARG A 10 -3.48 1.68 17.21
N ARG A 11 -2.53 2.55 16.85
CA ARG A 11 -2.85 3.83 16.19
C ARG A 11 -3.50 3.62 14.83
N LEU A 12 -2.98 2.65 14.06
CA LEU A 12 -3.52 2.29 12.76
C LEU A 12 -4.93 1.70 12.90
N GLN A 13 -5.14 0.78 13.85
CA GLN A 13 -6.47 0.25 14.17
C GLN A 13 -7.45 1.33 14.59
N LEU A 14 -7.04 2.29 15.43
CA LEU A 14 -7.88 3.42 15.83
C LEU A 14 -8.28 4.30 14.64
N ALA A 15 -7.33 4.61 13.75
CA ALA A 15 -7.63 5.41 12.56
C ALA A 15 -8.57 4.68 11.60
N GLN A 16 -8.39 3.37 11.43
CA GLN A 16 -9.26 2.54 10.58
C GLN A 16 -10.68 2.42 11.17
N LEU A 17 -10.79 2.31 12.50
CA LEU A 17 -12.08 2.31 13.19
C LEU A 17 -12.78 3.67 13.07
N ALA A 18 -12.02 4.77 13.12
CA ALA A 18 -12.55 6.11 12.89
C ALA A 18 -13.08 6.31 11.45
N VAL A 19 -12.40 5.79 10.44
CA VAL A 19 -12.89 5.82 9.03
C VAL A 19 -14.20 5.04 8.89
N ILE A 20 -14.30 3.84 9.50
CA ILE A 20 -15.53 3.03 9.51
C ILE A 20 -16.67 3.77 10.23
N ALA A 21 -16.37 4.42 11.35
CA ALA A 21 -17.37 5.20 12.09
C ALA A 21 -17.87 6.41 11.28
N LEU A 22 -16.97 7.13 10.58
CA LEU A 22 -17.34 8.27 9.74
C LEU A 22 -18.17 7.83 8.52
N THR A 23 -17.83 6.72 7.88
CA THR A 23 -18.62 6.17 6.76
C THR A 23 -20.01 5.72 7.22
N ALA A 24 -20.12 5.07 8.39
CA ALA A 24 -21.41 4.73 8.98
C ALA A 24 -22.24 5.98 9.36
N ALA A 25 -21.60 7.01 9.91
CA ALA A 25 -22.26 8.29 10.21
C ALA A 25 -22.76 8.98 8.94
N ASN A 26 -21.96 8.99 7.87
CA ASN A 26 -22.38 9.51 6.56
C ASN A 26 -23.63 8.80 6.04
N ALA A 27 -23.64 7.45 6.08
CA ALA A 27 -24.80 6.67 5.66
C ALA A 27 -26.04 6.98 6.51
N ALA A 28 -25.88 7.16 7.82
CA ALA A 28 -26.98 7.53 8.72
C ALA A 28 -27.51 8.93 8.43
N LEU A 29 -26.65 9.93 8.22
CA LEU A 29 -27.08 11.30 7.90
C LEU A 29 -27.87 11.38 6.59
N VAL A 30 -27.46 10.61 5.58
CA VAL A 30 -28.19 10.49 4.31
C VAL A 30 -29.59 9.92 4.56
N ALA A 31 -29.73 8.90 5.42
CA ALA A 31 -31.02 8.32 5.76
C ALA A 31 -31.95 9.27 6.51
N PHE A 32 -31.42 10.18 7.34
CA PHE A 32 -32.21 11.21 8.04
C PHE A 32 -32.54 12.45 7.19
N GLY A 33 -32.09 12.51 5.93
CA GLY A 33 -32.41 13.62 5.01
C GLY A 33 -31.73 14.95 5.36
N VAL A 34 -30.75 14.96 6.27
CA VAL A 34 -30.02 16.16 6.68
C VAL A 34 -28.84 16.40 5.75
N ALA A 35 -29.13 16.83 4.53
CA ALA A 35 -28.14 16.97 3.45
C ALA A 35 -27.08 18.06 3.71
N VAL A 36 -27.36 19.03 4.58
CA VAL A 36 -26.48 20.20 4.83
C VAL A 36 -25.12 19.80 5.42
N TRP A 37 -25.06 18.73 6.22
CA TRP A 37 -23.84 18.29 6.90
C TRP A 37 -23.02 17.25 6.12
N VAL A 38 -23.59 16.68 5.05
CA VAL A 38 -22.97 15.61 4.25
C VAL A 38 -21.62 16.05 3.65
N PRO A 39 -21.45 17.24 3.04
CA PRO A 39 -20.16 17.66 2.48
C PRO A 39 -19.08 17.82 3.55
N ALA A 40 -19.44 18.28 4.76
CA ALA A 40 -18.50 18.46 5.86
C ALA A 40 -17.98 17.12 6.39
N LEU A 41 -18.86 16.13 6.57
CA LEU A 41 -18.44 14.77 6.94
C LEU A 41 -17.63 14.11 5.82
N LEU A 42 -18.00 14.31 4.56
CA LEU A 42 -17.25 13.75 3.43
C LEU A 42 -15.83 14.33 3.36
N ALA A 43 -15.68 15.64 3.54
CA ALA A 43 -14.38 16.30 3.62
C ALA A 43 -13.57 15.82 4.83
N ALA A 44 -14.20 15.59 5.98
CA ALA A 44 -13.55 15.03 7.16
C ALA A 44 -13.08 13.58 6.92
N THR A 45 -13.89 12.74 6.26
CA THR A 45 -13.52 11.38 5.86
C THR A 45 -12.33 11.40 4.92
N ALA A 46 -12.38 12.22 3.88
CA ALA A 46 -11.29 12.36 2.91
C ALA A 46 -9.99 12.87 3.57
N ALA A 47 -10.08 13.84 4.48
CA ALA A 47 -8.94 14.33 5.23
C ALA A 47 -8.33 13.24 6.14
N LEU A 48 -9.18 12.43 6.78
CA LEU A 48 -8.73 11.33 7.63
C LEU A 48 -8.10 10.19 6.80
N GLU A 49 -8.70 9.82 5.68
CA GLU A 49 -8.15 8.85 4.73
C GLU A 49 -6.80 9.32 4.18
N TYR A 50 -6.72 10.59 3.79
CA TYR A 50 -5.46 11.21 3.36
C TYR A 50 -4.42 11.20 4.47
N HIS A 51 -4.82 11.48 5.72
CA HIS A 51 -3.91 11.39 6.86
C HIS A 51 -3.39 9.96 7.07
N VAL A 52 -4.26 8.95 6.98
CA VAL A 52 -3.87 7.54 7.07
C VAL A 52 -2.94 7.16 5.93
N ALA A 53 -3.27 7.52 4.69
CA ALA A 53 -2.44 7.29 3.51
C ALA A 53 -1.08 7.99 3.62
N TYR A 54 -1.05 9.26 4.04
CA TYR A 54 0.16 10.06 4.24
C TYR A 54 1.09 9.45 5.28
N THR A 55 0.53 8.89 6.36
CA THR A 55 1.36 8.22 7.35
C THR A 55 2.07 6.99 6.77
N ALA A 56 1.55 6.37 5.69
CA ALA A 56 2.13 5.26 4.94
C ALA A 56 2.75 4.20 5.85
N LEU A 57 2.14 3.99 7.01
CA LEU A 57 2.73 3.21 8.10
C LEU A 57 2.91 1.74 7.67
N GLY A 58 1.99 1.24 6.84
CA GLY A 58 2.01 -0.13 6.30
C GLY A 58 3.23 -0.43 5.44
N GLU A 59 3.66 0.51 4.60
CA GLU A 59 4.82 0.33 3.70
C GLU A 59 6.14 0.64 4.38
N ARG A 60 6.14 1.60 5.32
CA ARG A 60 7.34 2.01 6.05
C ARG A 60 7.78 0.99 7.10
N LEU A 61 6.84 0.31 7.76
CA LEU A 61 7.11 -0.70 8.79
C LEU A 61 8.03 -1.84 8.30
N PRO A 62 7.74 -2.55 7.20
CA PRO A 62 8.59 -3.65 6.73
C PRO A 62 9.98 -3.17 6.32
N ALA A 63 10.10 -2.00 5.69
CA ALA A 63 11.41 -1.44 5.31
C ALA A 63 12.27 -1.06 6.53
N VAL A 64 11.68 -0.44 7.56
CA VAL A 64 12.38 -0.13 8.81
C VAL A 64 12.78 -1.41 9.56
N ASN A 65 11.91 -2.42 9.56
CA ASN A 65 12.22 -3.72 10.16
C ASN A 65 13.34 -4.45 9.41
N ALA A 66 13.37 -4.36 8.07
CA ALA A 66 14.42 -4.91 7.23
C ALA A 66 15.76 -4.22 7.51
N ALA A 67 15.79 -2.87 7.52
CA ALA A 67 16.98 -2.10 7.83
C ALA A 67 17.50 -2.39 9.26
N THR A 68 16.60 -2.47 10.24
CA THR A 68 16.96 -2.81 11.63
C THR A 68 17.55 -4.22 11.73
N SER A 69 16.98 -5.18 11.00
CA SER A 69 17.49 -6.56 10.94
C SER A 69 18.87 -6.61 10.29
N ALA A 70 19.09 -5.84 9.21
CA ALA A 70 20.37 -5.74 8.54
C ALA A 70 21.46 -5.15 9.45
N ILE A 71 21.15 -4.06 10.17
CA ILE A 71 22.07 -3.45 11.14
C ILE A 71 22.36 -4.41 12.29
N THR A 72 21.35 -5.13 12.79
CA THR A 72 21.54 -6.11 13.87
C THR A 72 22.48 -7.25 13.45
N ARG A 73 22.31 -7.77 12.23
CA ARG A 73 23.23 -8.78 11.67
C ARG A 73 24.64 -8.23 11.47
N LEU A 74 24.76 -6.97 11.05
CA LEU A 74 26.04 -6.30 10.89
C LEU A 74 26.77 -6.13 12.23
N LEU A 75 26.05 -5.72 13.28
CA LEU A 75 26.59 -5.62 14.64
C LEU A 75 27.01 -6.98 15.18
N LEU A 76 26.20 -8.02 14.99
CA LEU A 76 26.55 -9.38 15.41
C LEU A 76 27.80 -9.89 14.69
N TRP A 77 27.92 -9.62 13.38
CA TRP A 77 29.12 -9.93 12.61
C TRP A 77 30.33 -9.16 13.14
N TRP A 78 30.17 -7.86 13.37
CA TRP A 78 31.21 -6.97 13.91
C TRP A 78 31.71 -7.48 15.28
N ASP A 79 30.78 -7.88 16.14
CA ASP A 79 31.08 -8.39 17.47
C ASP A 79 31.83 -9.72 17.43
N GLY A 80 31.57 -10.56 16.44
CA GLY A 80 32.30 -11.81 16.20
C GLY A 80 33.74 -11.65 15.72
N LEU A 81 34.20 -10.45 15.32
CA LEU A 81 35.58 -10.24 14.87
C LEU A 81 36.55 -10.04 16.04
N SER A 82 37.73 -10.63 15.93
CA SER A 82 38.84 -10.39 16.86
C SER A 82 39.40 -8.96 16.73
N THR A 83 40.03 -8.46 17.79
CA THR A 83 40.60 -7.10 17.82
C THR A 83 41.60 -6.83 16.68
N ILE A 84 42.35 -7.85 16.25
CA ILE A 84 43.29 -7.76 15.12
C ILE A 84 42.52 -7.60 13.80
N GLN A 85 41.43 -8.35 13.61
CA GLN A 85 40.62 -8.28 12.40
C GLN A 85 39.87 -6.94 12.30
N ARG A 86 39.36 -6.41 13.42
CA ARG A 86 38.70 -5.08 13.47
C ARG A 86 39.61 -3.92 13.04
N ARG A 87 40.93 -4.08 13.17
CA ARG A 87 41.91 -3.06 12.71
C ARG A 87 42.12 -3.08 11.20
N LYS A 88 41.73 -4.15 10.49
CA LYS A 88 41.89 -4.22 9.03
C LYS A 88 40.97 -3.19 8.36
N PRO A 89 41.49 -2.34 7.45
CA PRO A 89 40.71 -1.31 6.79
C PRO A 89 39.52 -1.89 6.01
N ALA A 90 39.72 -3.04 5.35
CA ALA A 90 38.66 -3.76 4.63
C ALA A 90 37.42 -4.10 5.50
N CYS A 91 37.61 -4.38 6.79
CA CYS A 91 36.49 -4.65 7.69
C CYS A 91 35.67 -3.38 8.00
N LYS A 92 36.33 -2.23 8.10
CA LYS A 92 35.68 -0.93 8.30
C LYS A 92 34.92 -0.51 7.05
N GLU A 93 35.50 -0.71 5.88
CA GLU A 93 34.88 -0.38 4.61
C GLU A 93 33.61 -1.21 4.36
N ARG A 94 33.66 -2.51 4.65
CA ARG A 94 32.48 -3.38 4.64
C ARG A 94 31.39 -2.89 5.61
N LEU A 95 31.76 -2.42 6.79
CA LEU A 95 30.81 -1.88 7.78
C LEU A 95 30.09 -0.65 7.23
N VAL A 96 30.86 0.30 6.68
CA VAL A 96 30.34 1.53 6.08
C VAL A 96 29.42 1.21 4.90
N MET A 97 29.88 0.41 3.94
CA MET A 97 29.07 -0.01 2.79
C MET A 97 27.76 -0.69 3.21
N SER A 98 27.81 -1.58 4.19
CA SER A 98 26.61 -2.29 4.67
C SER A 98 25.63 -1.35 5.36
N MET A 99 26.14 -0.36 6.11
CA MET A 99 25.33 0.65 6.77
C MET A 99 24.70 1.60 5.75
N GLU A 100 25.46 2.07 4.76
CA GLU A 100 24.98 2.90 3.66
C GLU A 100 23.88 2.20 2.88
N ALA A 101 24.06 0.92 2.55
CA ALA A 101 23.04 0.12 1.90
C ALA A 101 21.74 0.02 2.73
N ALA A 102 21.86 -0.17 4.04
CA ALA A 102 20.69 -0.23 4.93
C ALA A 102 19.96 1.13 5.04
N VAL A 103 20.70 2.24 5.05
CA VAL A 103 20.13 3.60 5.04
C VAL A 103 19.44 3.89 3.71
N MET A 104 20.06 3.53 2.58
CA MET A 104 19.48 3.70 1.25
C MET A 104 18.19 2.91 1.09
N LEU A 105 18.12 1.69 1.63
CA LEU A 105 16.88 0.89 1.64
C LEU A 105 15.75 1.60 2.38
N LYS A 106 16.04 2.21 3.53
CA LYS A 106 15.06 3.00 4.30
C LYS A 106 14.61 4.25 3.53
N GLN A 107 15.53 4.97 2.92
CA GLN A 107 15.22 6.16 2.12
C GLN A 107 14.36 5.82 0.90
N ARG A 108 14.69 4.74 0.19
CA ARG A 108 13.91 4.26 -0.95
C ARG A 108 12.47 3.95 -0.57
N ALA A 109 12.26 3.24 0.54
CA ALA A 109 10.90 2.97 1.03
C ALA A 109 10.12 4.24 1.43
N TYR A 110 10.82 5.30 1.88
CA TYR A 110 10.17 6.57 2.15
C TYR A 110 9.71 7.26 0.85
N ILE A 111 10.57 7.24 -0.17
CA ILE A 111 10.28 7.82 -1.49
C ILE A 111 9.17 7.02 -2.18
N ASP A 112 9.27 5.69 -2.22
CA ASP A 112 8.27 4.81 -2.84
C ASP A 112 6.89 5.01 -2.20
N GLY A 113 6.82 5.08 -0.86
CA GLY A 113 5.55 5.36 -0.19
C GLY A 113 5.02 6.78 -0.40
N ALA A 114 5.89 7.77 -0.63
CA ALA A 114 5.45 9.12 -1.01
C ALA A 114 4.94 9.16 -2.46
N LEU A 115 5.58 8.43 -3.37
CA LEU A 115 5.15 8.30 -4.77
C LEU A 115 3.80 7.57 -4.87
N ALA A 116 3.56 6.53 -4.06
CA ALA A 116 2.27 5.83 -4.02
C ALA A 116 1.09 6.76 -3.64
N VAL A 117 1.31 7.73 -2.76
CA VAL A 117 0.31 8.76 -2.39
C VAL A 117 0.05 9.73 -3.55
N LEU A 118 1.07 10.05 -4.33
CA LEU A 118 0.91 10.92 -5.51
C LEU A 118 0.16 10.19 -6.64
N ASP A 119 0.43 8.91 -6.85
CA ASP A 119 -0.21 8.11 -7.90
C ASP A 119 -1.72 7.94 -7.66
N THR A 120 -2.12 7.73 -6.39
CA THR A 120 -3.54 7.71 -5.98
C THR A 120 -4.25 9.04 -6.19
N SER A 121 -3.53 10.17 -6.14
CA SER A 121 -4.09 11.50 -6.41
C SER A 121 -4.37 11.72 -7.91
N HIS A 122 -3.60 11.08 -8.79
CA HIS A 122 -3.81 11.17 -10.24
C HIS A 122 -4.98 10.26 -10.71
N ALA A 123 -5.18 9.12 -10.04
CA ALA A 123 -6.29 8.22 -10.32
C ALA A 123 -7.67 8.81 -9.94
N THR A 124 -7.72 9.68 -8.93
CA THR A 124 -8.98 10.28 -8.44
C THR A 124 -9.54 11.38 -9.35
N HIS A 125 -8.73 11.96 -10.25
CA HIS A 125 -9.17 13.05 -11.13
C HIS A 125 -9.90 12.57 -12.41
N HIS A 126 -9.90 11.26 -12.70
CA HIS A 126 -10.59 10.68 -13.88
C HIS A 126 -11.90 9.95 -13.56
N GLY A 127 -12.30 9.82 -12.29
CA GLY A 127 -13.51 9.07 -11.88
C GLY A 127 -14.80 9.90 -11.70
N GLY A 128 -14.76 11.22 -11.96
CA GLY A 128 -15.85 12.14 -11.59
C GLY A 128 -16.81 12.57 -12.71
N GLN A 129 -16.65 12.08 -13.95
CA GLN A 129 -17.44 12.58 -15.10
C GLN A 129 -18.54 11.65 -15.64
N ASP A 130 -18.78 10.49 -15.01
CA ASP A 130 -19.76 9.50 -15.51
C ASP A 130 -20.94 9.22 -14.55
N LEU A 131 -21.34 10.19 -13.73
CA LEU A 131 -22.56 10.09 -12.89
C LEU A 131 -23.72 10.95 -13.41
N GLY A 132 -23.75 11.23 -14.72
CA GLY A 132 -24.82 11.99 -15.39
C GLY A 132 -25.67 11.23 -16.41
N GLU A 133 -25.22 10.08 -16.94
CA GLU A 133 -25.83 9.50 -18.14
C GLU A 133 -25.98 7.97 -18.10
N ALA A 134 -26.84 7.48 -17.20
CA ALA A 134 -27.24 6.06 -17.20
C ALA A 134 -28.69 5.84 -16.74
N ALA A 135 -29.59 6.75 -17.11
CA ALA A 135 -31.04 6.53 -17.09
C ALA A 135 -31.58 6.11 -18.48
N ALA A 136 -30.76 5.44 -19.29
CA ALA A 136 -31.19 4.82 -20.55
C ALA A 136 -30.79 3.34 -20.54
N ALA A 137 -31.79 2.49 -20.32
CA ALA A 137 -31.68 1.04 -20.32
C ALA A 137 -31.11 0.50 -21.64
N PRO A 138 -30.07 -0.35 -21.63
CA PRO A 138 -29.72 -1.18 -22.76
C PRO A 138 -30.31 -2.59 -22.63
N GLY A 139 -30.87 -3.04 -23.74
CA GLY A 139 -31.60 -4.29 -23.89
C GLY A 139 -30.83 -5.53 -23.48
N ARG A 140 -31.59 -6.39 -22.80
CA ARG A 140 -31.47 -7.84 -22.67
C ARG A 140 -30.75 -8.48 -23.86
N SER A 141 -29.46 -8.79 -23.72
CA SER A 141 -28.69 -9.54 -24.72
C SER A 141 -28.71 -11.03 -24.40
N ASP A 142 -29.16 -11.81 -25.38
CA ASP A 142 -29.44 -13.25 -25.34
C ASP A 142 -28.23 -14.15 -24.98
N PRO A 143 -28.42 -15.17 -24.12
CA PRO A 143 -27.37 -16.14 -23.73
C PRO A 143 -26.99 -17.15 -24.83
N LYS A 144 -27.50 -17.02 -26.06
CA LYS A 144 -27.32 -18.02 -27.13
C LYS A 144 -26.06 -17.80 -27.99
N ALA A 145 -25.47 -16.61 -27.97
CA ALA A 145 -24.28 -16.29 -28.77
C ALA A 145 -22.96 -16.84 -28.18
N ALA A 146 -22.86 -17.00 -26.86
CA ALA A 146 -21.63 -17.42 -26.18
C ALA A 146 -21.23 -18.89 -26.45
N ARG A 147 -22.15 -19.73 -26.95
CA ARG A 147 -21.87 -21.15 -27.18
C ARG A 147 -21.19 -21.48 -28.51
N ARG A 148 -21.13 -20.55 -29.47
CA ARG A 148 -20.50 -20.80 -30.79
C ARG A 148 -19.00 -20.51 -30.85
N ALA A 149 -18.45 -19.73 -29.91
CA ALA A 149 -17.02 -19.41 -29.93
C ALA A 149 -16.13 -20.53 -29.36
N LYS A 150 -16.67 -21.43 -28.52
CA LYS A 150 -15.88 -22.46 -27.82
C LYS A 150 -15.61 -23.73 -28.64
N ALA A 151 -16.12 -23.84 -29.87
CA ALA A 151 -15.96 -25.03 -30.71
C ALA A 151 -14.78 -24.97 -31.71
N ARG A 152 -13.98 -23.90 -31.74
CA ARG A 152 -12.96 -23.67 -32.79
C ARG A 152 -11.50 -23.78 -32.37
N SER A 153 -11.18 -24.08 -31.12
CA SER A 153 -9.79 -24.20 -30.65
C SER A 153 -9.46 -25.62 -30.19
N ALA A 154 -9.48 -26.58 -31.12
CA ALA A 154 -8.86 -27.89 -30.91
C ALA A 154 -7.49 -27.90 -31.64
N PRO A 155 -6.37 -28.19 -30.95
CA PRO A 155 -5.05 -28.24 -31.57
C PRO A 155 -4.86 -29.52 -32.41
N ARG A 156 -4.28 -29.37 -33.60
CA ARG A 156 -3.87 -30.47 -34.50
C ARG A 156 -2.68 -31.24 -33.90
N PRO A 157 -2.66 -32.58 -33.94
CA PRO A 157 -1.49 -33.36 -33.54
C PRO A 157 -0.37 -33.23 -34.58
N ALA A 158 0.84 -32.90 -34.10
CA ALA A 158 2.05 -32.87 -34.89
C ALA A 158 2.49 -34.29 -35.28
N LYS A 159 2.89 -34.47 -36.54
CA LYS A 159 3.43 -35.72 -37.07
C LYS A 159 4.87 -35.90 -36.57
N ALA A 160 5.17 -37.08 -36.05
CA ALA A 160 6.53 -37.53 -35.76
C ALA A 160 7.20 -38.04 -37.04
N VAL A 161 8.45 -37.62 -37.27
CA VAL A 161 9.44 -38.24 -38.17
C VAL A 161 10.74 -38.27 -37.40
#